data_AF-A0A7Y2YC90-F1
#
_entry.id   AF-A0A7Y2YC90-F1
#
_cell.length_a   1.000
_cell.length_b   1.000
_cell.length_c   1.000
_cell.angle_alpha   90.00
_cell.angle_beta   90.00
_cell.angle_gamma   90.00
#
_symmetry.space_group_name_H-M   'P 1'
#
loop_
_entity.id
_entity.type
_entity.pdbx_description
1 polymer ?
#
loop_
_entity_poly.entity_id
_entity_poly.type
_entity_poly.pdbx_seq_one_letter_code
_entity_poly.pdbx_strand_id
1 'polypeptide(L)'
;MTCTLTMTLISESQEGECGDDWKYELEAQVFRDELVGEGRISVPKHTLESGAIREPHGAPEPLELFSGDCNGDLRVKMDLTAIEVDLFVNDVGKASKEIRIEPPLPGNHKVTKEVDIPVGVQEAPAILGKKTAVFTLRVRLTLSED
;
A
#
# COMPACT_ATOMS: atom_id res chain seq x y z
N MET A 1 -19.50 8.95 -19.06
CA MET A 1 -18.32 8.10 -19.25
C MET A 1 -17.82 7.81 -17.86
N THR A 2 -17.91 6.54 -17.47
CA THR A 2 -17.61 6.10 -16.11
C THR A 2 -16.19 5.59 -16.08
N CYS A 3 -15.47 5.87 -15.00
CA CYS A 3 -14.17 5.27 -14.75
C CYS A 3 -14.18 4.58 -13.40
N THR A 4 -13.48 3.45 -13.37
CA THR A 4 -13.29 2.62 -12.19
C THR A 4 -11.82 2.64 -11.80
N LEU A 5 -11.53 3.01 -10.55
CA LEU A 5 -10.20 3.01 -9.96
C LEU A 5 -10.02 1.76 -9.11
N THR A 6 -9.10 0.89 -9.52
CA THR A 6 -8.74 -0.32 -8.79
C THR A 6 -7.34 -0.20 -8.21
N MET A 7 -7.17 -0.65 -6.97
CA MET A 7 -5.90 -0.81 -6.28
C MET A 7 -5.53 -2.30 -6.21
N THR A 8 -4.28 -2.62 -6.53
CA THR A 8 -3.74 -3.98 -6.45
C THR A 8 -2.40 -3.95 -5.73
N LEU A 9 -2.21 -4.85 -4.77
CA LEU A 9 -0.91 -5.07 -4.15
C LEU A 9 -0.04 -5.89 -5.11
N ILE A 10 1.18 -5.44 -5.41
CA ILE A 10 2.04 -6.07 -6.41
C ILE A 10 3.16 -6.87 -5.75
N SER A 11 3.80 -6.30 -4.74
CA SER A 11 4.86 -6.96 -4.01
C SER A 11 5.05 -6.34 -2.63
N GLU A 12 5.53 -7.16 -1.71
CA GLU A 12 6.05 -6.75 -0.42
C GLU A 12 7.53 -7.09 -0.34
N SER A 13 8.30 -6.24 0.32
CA SER A 13 9.70 -6.49 0.60
C SER A 13 10.09 -5.97 1.97
N GLN A 14 11.17 -6.54 2.50
CA GLN A 14 11.74 -6.12 3.75
C GLN A 14 13.27 -6.12 3.66
N GLU A 15 13.90 -5.08 4.18
CA GLU A 15 15.35 -4.94 4.30
C GLU A 15 15.72 -4.55 5.72
N GLY A 16 16.81 -5.08 6.28
CA GLY A 16 17.27 -4.80 7.66
C GLY A 16 16.96 -5.91 8.66
N GLU A 17 17.23 -5.68 9.94
CA GLU A 17 17.31 -6.75 10.96
C GLU A 17 16.23 -6.63 12.05
N CYS A 18 14.98 -6.32 11.70
CA CYS A 18 13.90 -6.09 12.68
C CYS A 18 12.96 -7.29 12.84
N GLY A 19 13.45 -8.52 12.67
CA GLY A 19 12.63 -9.73 12.63
C GLY A 19 12.04 -10.06 11.26
N ASP A 20 11.36 -11.21 11.16
CA ASP A 20 10.82 -11.77 9.91
C ASP A 20 9.31 -12.03 9.96
N ASP A 21 8.63 -11.71 11.07
CA ASP A 21 7.22 -11.99 11.27
C ASP A 21 6.37 -10.73 11.00
N TRP A 22 5.90 -10.53 9.79
CA TRP A 22 5.28 -9.29 9.35
C TRP A 22 3.76 -9.38 9.20
N LYS A 23 3.06 -8.29 9.53
CA LYS A 23 1.68 -8.04 9.07
C LYS A 23 1.55 -6.58 8.69
N TYR A 24 0.57 -6.24 7.86
CA TYR A 24 0.34 -4.84 7.52
C TYR A 24 -1.09 -4.55 7.11
N GLU A 25 -1.37 -3.26 7.07
CA GLU A 25 -2.63 -2.69 6.66
C GLU A 25 -2.37 -1.49 5.75
N LEU A 26 -3.04 -1.49 4.59
CA LEU A 26 -3.07 -0.37 3.67
C LEU A 26 -4.48 0.21 3.62
N GLU A 27 -4.63 1.45 4.07
CA GLU A 27 -5.84 2.24 3.89
C GLU A 27 -5.63 3.19 2.71
N ALA A 28 -6.65 3.35 1.86
CA ALA A 28 -6.62 4.25 0.72
C ALA A 28 -7.88 5.12 0.69
N GLN A 29 -7.70 6.40 0.41
CA GLN A 29 -8.76 7.41 0.28
C GLN A 29 -8.61 8.12 -1.06
N VAL A 30 -9.71 8.24 -1.79
CA VAL A 30 -9.78 8.86 -3.12
C VAL A 30 -10.55 10.16 -3.03
N PHE A 31 -9.92 11.24 -3.52
CA PHE A 31 -10.49 12.57 -3.50
C PHE A 31 -10.66 13.14 -4.90
N ARG A 32 -11.78 13.82 -5.09
CA ARG A 32 -12.06 14.76 -6.19
C ARG A 32 -12.79 15.95 -5.58
N ASP A 33 -12.01 16.96 -5.19
CA ASP A 33 -12.39 18.07 -4.30
C ASP A 33 -12.83 17.64 -2.89
N GLU A 34 -13.69 16.64 -2.79
CA GLU A 34 -14.15 15.93 -1.60
C GLU A 34 -13.75 14.45 -1.61
N LEU A 35 -14.00 13.73 -0.52
CA LEU A 35 -13.78 12.28 -0.46
C LEU A 35 -14.86 11.57 -1.30
N VAL A 36 -14.44 10.84 -2.33
CA VAL A 36 -15.34 10.16 -3.28
C VAL A 36 -15.25 8.65 -3.24
N GLY A 37 -14.27 8.10 -2.51
CA GLY A 37 -14.08 6.67 -2.37
C GLY A 37 -13.01 6.34 -1.35
N GLU A 38 -13.07 5.15 -0.77
CA GLU A 38 -12.08 4.66 0.18
C GLU A 38 -12.08 3.14 0.22
N GLY A 39 -11.03 2.57 0.80
CA GLY A 39 -10.97 1.14 1.03
C GLY A 39 -9.72 0.73 1.81
N ARG A 40 -9.72 -0.52 2.25
CA ARG A 40 -8.69 -1.07 3.12
C ARG A 40 -8.34 -2.50 2.72
N ILE A 41 -7.05 -2.81 2.71
CA ILE A 41 -6.53 -4.17 2.62
C ILE A 41 -5.75 -4.46 3.89
N SER A 42 -6.00 -5.62 4.51
CA SER A 42 -5.26 -6.08 5.69
C SER A 42 -4.67 -7.45 5.40
N VAL A 43 -3.35 -7.56 5.54
CA VAL A 43 -2.60 -8.79 5.32
C VAL A 43 -2.19 -9.36 6.67
N PRO A 44 -2.54 -10.63 6.97
CA PRO A 44 -2.28 -11.22 8.28
C PRO A 44 -0.79 -11.48 8.49
N LYS A 45 -0.44 -11.91 9.72
CA LYS A 45 0.93 -12.31 10.06
C LYS A 45 1.44 -13.37 9.08
N HIS A 46 2.62 -13.16 8.55
CA HIS A 46 3.35 -14.07 7.68
C HIS A 46 4.85 -13.84 7.79
N THR A 47 5.63 -14.83 7.36
CA THR A 47 7.09 -14.71 7.36
C THR A 47 7.58 -14.00 6.10
N LEU A 48 8.34 -12.93 6.28
CA LEU A 48 9.02 -12.17 5.23
C LEU A 48 10.46 -11.88 5.70
N GLU A 49 11.41 -12.64 5.15
CA GLU A 49 12.82 -12.57 5.53
C GLU A 49 13.50 -11.31 4.97
N SER A 50 14.59 -10.89 5.65
CA SER A 50 15.40 -9.75 5.20
C SER A 50 16.02 -9.98 3.83
N GLY A 51 15.86 -8.99 2.96
CA GLY A 51 16.26 -9.03 1.56
C GLY A 51 15.25 -9.73 0.64
N ALA A 52 14.13 -10.25 1.18
CA ALA A 52 13.09 -10.85 0.35
C ALA A 52 12.27 -9.77 -0.38
N ILE A 53 11.91 -10.09 -1.62
CA ILE A 53 10.90 -9.39 -2.41
C ILE A 53 9.98 -10.48 -2.95
N ARG A 54 8.68 -10.42 -2.63
CA ARG A 54 7.72 -11.46 -3.01
C ARG A 54 6.34 -10.88 -3.29
N GLU A 55 5.48 -11.69 -3.88
CA GLU A 55 4.06 -11.35 -4.02
C GLU A 55 3.41 -11.20 -2.62
N PRO A 56 2.40 -10.32 -2.47
CA PRO A 56 1.73 -10.09 -1.20
C PRO A 56 1.19 -11.38 -0.60
N HIS A 57 1.43 -11.60 0.69
CA HIS A 57 0.94 -12.80 1.36
C HIS A 57 -0.58 -12.98 1.21
N GLY A 58 -0.99 -14.18 0.80
CA GLY A 58 -2.39 -14.52 0.57
C GLY A 58 -2.99 -13.99 -0.73
N ALA A 59 -2.21 -13.26 -1.54
CA ALA A 59 -2.63 -12.64 -2.81
C ALA A 59 -3.99 -11.94 -2.72
N PRO A 60 -4.12 -10.85 -1.92
CA PRO A 60 -5.39 -10.15 -1.76
C PRO A 60 -5.97 -9.72 -3.12
N GLU A 61 -7.27 -9.93 -3.28
CA GLU A 61 -7.99 -9.52 -4.49
C GLU A 61 -7.84 -8.00 -4.73
N PRO A 62 -7.80 -7.56 -6.00
CA PRO A 62 -7.85 -6.14 -6.32
C PRO A 62 -9.06 -5.45 -5.69
N LEU A 63 -8.84 -4.26 -5.15
CA LEU A 63 -9.84 -3.48 -4.46
C LEU A 63 -10.31 -2.31 -5.33
N GLU A 64 -11.59 -2.27 -5.67
CA GLU A 64 -12.21 -1.08 -6.25
C GLU A 64 -12.29 0.01 -5.18
N LEU A 65 -11.65 1.15 -5.44
CA LEU A 65 -11.64 2.31 -4.54
C LEU A 65 -12.67 3.36 -4.94
N PHE A 66 -13.03 3.43 -6.22
CA PHE A 66 -13.93 4.44 -6.76
C PHE A 66 -14.53 3.94 -8.08
N SER A 67 -15.82 4.21 -8.30
CA SER A 67 -16.46 4.13 -9.60
C SER A 67 -17.38 5.34 -9.78
N GLY A 68 -17.22 6.07 -10.88
CA GLY A 68 -17.97 7.29 -11.11
C GLY A 68 -17.50 8.04 -12.35
N ASP A 69 -17.89 9.31 -12.48
CA ASP A 69 -17.58 10.10 -13.67
C ASP A 69 -16.07 10.14 -13.95
N CYS A 70 -15.68 9.98 -15.22
CA CYS A 70 -14.29 10.09 -15.64
C CYS A 70 -13.88 11.54 -15.94
N ASN A 71 -14.16 12.46 -15.00
CA ASN A 71 -13.83 13.88 -15.16
C ASN A 71 -12.83 14.34 -14.10
N GLY A 72 -11.77 15.00 -14.56
CA GLY A 72 -10.75 15.58 -13.69
C GLY A 72 -9.87 14.55 -12.97
N ASP A 73 -8.89 15.08 -12.27
CA ASP A 73 -7.86 14.28 -11.59
C ASP A 73 -8.42 13.66 -10.31
N LEU A 74 -8.03 12.42 -10.05
CA LEU A 74 -8.23 11.77 -8.77
C LEU A 74 -6.96 11.91 -7.93
N ARG A 75 -7.12 12.28 -6.66
CA ARG A 75 -6.03 12.26 -5.68
C ARG A 75 -6.22 11.07 -4.76
N VAL A 76 -5.24 10.17 -4.73
CA VAL A 76 -5.26 8.96 -3.90
C VAL A 76 -4.26 9.12 -2.77
N LYS A 77 -4.74 9.15 -1.54
CA LYS A 77 -3.91 9.10 -0.33
C LYS A 77 -3.91 7.66 0.19
N MET A 78 -2.72 7.12 0.42
CA MET A 78 -2.50 5.78 0.94
C MET A 78 -1.75 5.88 2.26
N ASP A 79 -2.28 5.23 3.30
CA ASP A 79 -1.69 5.15 4.63
C ASP A 79 -1.34 3.67 4.90
N LEU A 80 -0.04 3.38 5.02
CA LEU A 80 0.48 2.04 5.28
C LEU A 80 0.94 1.93 6.74
N THR A 81 0.41 0.95 7.46
CA THR A 81 0.90 0.53 8.77
C THR A 81 1.53 -0.86 8.63
N ALA A 82 2.83 -0.96 8.83
CA ALA A 82 3.57 -2.21 8.86
C ALA A 82 3.95 -2.55 10.30
N ILE A 83 3.79 -3.82 10.67
CA ILE A 83 4.00 -4.30 12.03
C ILE A 83 4.86 -5.54 11.96
N GLU A 84 6.02 -5.50 12.60
CA GLU A 84 6.72 -6.72 12.96
C GLU A 84 6.12 -7.28 14.25
N VAL A 85 5.78 -8.57 14.23
CA VAL A 85 4.96 -9.26 15.22
C VAL A 85 5.84 -10.12 16.11
N ASP A 86 6.31 -9.46 17.14
CA ASP A 86 7.15 -10.02 18.18
C ASP A 86 6.36 -10.69 19.31
N LEU A 87 7.03 -11.54 20.10
CA LEU A 87 6.42 -12.27 21.21
C LEU A 87 5.97 -11.37 22.39
N PHE A 88 6.60 -10.20 22.55
CA PHE A 88 6.40 -9.34 23.72
C PHE A 88 5.88 -7.95 23.35
N VAL A 89 6.48 -7.28 22.37
CA VAL A 89 6.12 -5.92 21.94
C VAL A 89 6.20 -5.88 20.43
N ASN A 90 5.10 -5.57 19.75
CA ASN A 90 5.13 -5.41 18.30
C ASN A 90 5.84 -4.11 17.92
N ASP A 91 6.66 -4.18 16.87
CA ASP A 91 7.33 -3.02 16.30
C ASP A 91 6.50 -2.44 15.16
N VAL A 92 6.12 -1.17 15.29
CA VAL A 92 5.17 -0.53 14.37
C VAL A 92 5.84 0.59 13.60
N GLY A 93 5.73 0.55 12.28
CA GLY A 93 6.02 1.67 11.40
C GLY A 93 4.78 2.15 10.65
N LYS A 94 4.78 3.43 10.31
CA LYS A 94 3.71 4.05 9.52
C LYS A 94 4.30 4.99 8.47
N ALA A 95 3.71 4.98 7.28
CA ALA A 95 4.01 5.95 6.23
C ALA A 95 2.77 6.30 5.43
N SER A 96 2.77 7.50 4.85
CA SER A 96 1.71 7.97 3.96
C SER A 96 2.29 8.31 2.61
N LYS A 97 1.55 7.99 1.54
CA LYS A 97 1.89 8.36 0.16
C LYS A 97 0.66 8.94 -0.52
N GLU A 98 0.83 10.08 -1.16
CA GLU A 98 -0.22 10.69 -1.97
C GLU A 98 0.21 10.71 -3.44
N ILE A 99 -0.72 10.36 -4.35
CA ILE A 99 -0.53 10.52 -5.78
C ILE A 99 -1.75 11.13 -6.45
N ARG A 100 -1.52 11.71 -7.63
CA ARG A 100 -2.58 12.14 -8.55
C ARG A 100 -2.67 11.20 -9.74
N ILE A 101 -3.87 10.88 -10.17
CA ILE A 101 -4.17 10.07 -11.36
C ILE A 101 -5.03 10.92 -12.27
N GLU A 102 -4.49 11.25 -13.44
CA GLU A 102 -5.22 11.95 -14.49
C GLU A 102 -6.15 10.96 -15.22
N PRO A 103 -7.30 11.42 -15.73
CA PRO A 103 -8.20 10.57 -16.50
C PRO A 103 -7.52 10.07 -17.80
N PRO A 104 -7.95 8.92 -18.34
CA PRO A 104 -7.44 8.44 -19.63
C PRO A 104 -7.67 9.46 -20.76
N LEU A 105 -6.69 9.59 -21.65
CA LEU A 105 -6.81 10.44 -22.84
C LEU A 105 -7.80 9.80 -23.84
N PRO A 106 -8.49 10.59 -24.69
CA PRO A 106 -9.36 10.04 -25.72
C PRO A 106 -8.66 8.97 -26.57
N GLY A 107 -9.27 7.78 -26.65
CA GLY A 107 -8.71 6.62 -27.37
C GLY A 107 -7.76 5.74 -26.54
N ASN A 108 -7.48 6.10 -25.29
CA ASN A 108 -6.83 5.25 -24.32
C ASN A 108 -7.82 4.91 -23.20
N HIS A 109 -8.10 3.63 -22.98
CA HIS A 109 -9.12 3.20 -22.01
C HIS A 109 -8.58 2.99 -20.60
N LYS A 110 -7.28 3.22 -20.36
CA LYS A 110 -6.68 2.99 -19.04
C LYS A 110 -5.47 3.86 -18.72
N VAL A 111 -5.31 4.17 -17.45
CA VAL A 111 -4.11 4.77 -16.85
C VAL A 111 -3.66 3.90 -15.68
N THR A 112 -2.38 3.55 -15.65
CA THR A 112 -1.80 2.74 -14.57
C THR A 112 -0.64 3.50 -13.92
N LYS A 113 -0.60 3.51 -12.59
CA LYS A 113 0.53 4.00 -11.79
C LYS A 113 0.95 2.95 -10.78
N GLU A 114 2.24 2.66 -10.72
CA GLU A 114 2.83 1.84 -9.66
C GLU A 114 3.65 2.71 -8.73
N VAL A 115 3.52 2.49 -7.43
CA VAL A 115 4.26 3.24 -6.41
C VAL A 115 4.74 2.34 -5.30
N ASP A 116 5.90 2.69 -4.76
CA ASP A 116 6.45 2.09 -3.56
C ASP A 116 6.14 2.96 -2.34
N ILE A 117 5.69 2.33 -1.25
CA ILE A 117 5.43 2.95 0.04
C ILE A 117 6.39 2.34 1.07
N PRO A 118 7.55 2.98 1.33
CA PRO A 118 8.51 2.51 2.31
C PRO A 118 8.11 2.93 3.73
N VAL A 119 8.21 2.00 4.67
CA VAL A 119 7.91 2.19 6.10
C VAL A 119 9.14 1.77 6.92
N GLY A 120 9.69 2.70 7.69
CA GLY A 120 10.72 2.37 8.67
C GLY A 120 10.10 1.76 9.93
N VAL A 121 10.64 0.63 10.39
CA VAL A 121 10.28 -0.07 11.62
C VAL A 121 11.53 -0.22 12.48
N GLN A 122 11.39 0.00 13.78
CA GLN A 122 12.50 -0.04 14.73
C GLN A 122 12.17 -0.99 15.88
N GLU A 123 13.14 -1.86 16.21
CA GLU A 123 13.01 -2.87 17.27
C GLU A 123 12.84 -2.24 18.66
N ALA A 124 11.87 -2.74 19.42
CA ALA A 124 11.58 -2.35 20.79
C ALA A 124 11.72 -3.55 21.77
N PRO A 125 12.35 -3.37 22.95
CA PRO A 125 12.89 -2.12 23.46
C PRO A 125 14.32 -1.85 22.94
N ALA A 126 14.61 -0.60 22.59
CA ALA A 126 15.87 -0.17 21.97
C ALA A 126 17.16 -0.34 22.82
N ILE A 127 17.07 -1.04 23.96
CA ILE A 127 18.15 -1.29 24.93
C ILE A 127 19.09 -2.41 24.47
N LEU A 128 18.68 -3.25 23.52
CA LEU A 128 19.42 -4.42 23.03
C LEU A 128 20.19 -4.18 21.70
N GLY A 129 20.32 -2.91 21.30
CA GLY A 129 20.80 -2.52 19.98
C GLY A 129 19.64 -1.99 19.14
N LYS A 130 19.86 -0.94 18.36
CA LYS A 130 18.83 -0.37 17.49
C LYS A 130 18.81 -1.15 16.19
N LYS A 131 18.09 -2.27 16.13
CA LYS A 131 17.81 -2.88 14.85
C LYS A 131 16.66 -2.15 14.17
N THR A 132 16.77 -2.03 12.86
CA THR A 132 15.81 -1.33 12.03
C THR A 132 15.58 -2.11 10.76
N ALA A 133 14.36 -2.08 10.28
CA ALA A 133 14.00 -2.58 8.97
C ALA A 133 13.22 -1.53 8.19
N VAL A 134 13.26 -1.66 6.86
CA VAL A 134 12.34 -0.97 5.96
C VAL A 134 11.44 -2.02 5.34
N PHE A 135 10.15 -1.93 5.64
CA PHE A 135 9.12 -2.67 4.93
C PHE A 135 8.65 -1.83 3.75
N THR A 136 8.63 -2.37 2.53
CA THR A 136 8.17 -1.65 1.34
C THR A 136 7.02 -2.40 0.69
N LEU A 137 5.91 -1.70 0.47
CA LEU A 137 4.78 -2.22 -0.30
C LEU A 137 4.73 -1.54 -1.67
N ARG A 138 4.74 -2.34 -2.74
CA ARG A 138 4.46 -1.86 -4.09
C ARG A 138 2.98 -2.01 -4.40
N VAL A 139 2.36 -0.91 -4.80
CA VAL A 139 0.94 -0.83 -5.11
C VAL A 139 0.76 -0.37 -6.56
N ARG A 140 -0.15 -1.01 -7.28
CA ARG A 140 -0.63 -0.56 -8.59
C ARG A 140 -2.01 0.06 -8.44
N LEU A 141 -2.18 1.23 -9.02
CA LEU A 141 -3.46 1.90 -9.17
C LEU A 141 -3.78 1.94 -10.67
N THR A 142 -4.95 1.43 -11.04
CA THR A 142 -5.42 1.41 -12.43
C THR A 142 -6.77 2.11 -12.51
N LEU A 143 -6.82 3.20 -13.27
CA LEU A 143 -8.05 3.89 -13.63
C LEU A 143 -8.43 3.44 -15.04
N SER A 144 -9.54 2.74 -15.16
CA SER A 144 -10.05 2.24 -16.45
C SER A 144 -11.36 2.95 -16.79
N GLU A 145 -11.52 3.28 -18.07
CA GLU A 145 -12.78 3.74 -18.64
C GLU A 145 -13.64 2.53 -19.02
N ASP A 146 -14.90 2.53 -18.61
CA ASP A 146 -15.91 1.50 -18.92
C ASP A 146 -16.65 1.77 -20.23
#